data_AF-A0A975U0P7-F1
#
_entry.id   AF-A0A975U0P7-F1
#
_cell.length_a   1.000
_cell.length_b   1.000
_cell.length_c   1.000
_cell.angle_alpha   90.00
_cell.angle_beta   90.00
_cell.angle_gamma   90.00
#
_symmetry.space_group_name_H-M   'P 1'
#
loop_
_entity.id
_entity.type
_entity.pdbx_description
1 polymer ?
#
loop_
_entity_poly.entity_id
_entity_poly.type
_entity_poly.pdbx_seq_one_letter_code
_entity_poly.pdbx_strand_id
1 'polypeptide(L)'
;MPDNLLEITLEDDAAPKPKGSRPADVPEKFWDEAAGEIRLEALLKSYRELERKLSRMVTVPGDDADEEERFRFFRAIGVPDTPDAYRIEPRHPLVTSDPEVNARLHKAGFTPAQVQLVYDLAAERLLPLIAEAAQMFEAERELDKLRAHFGGEERWQRAAKQLSAWGRANLPPAVFEALSSTASGVLALKAMMEKGEPTLIAKSEAEDTVTEEELRQMMRDPRYWRKRDPDFVARVTEGFRRLFPGEA
;
A
#
# COMPACT_ATOMS: atom_id res chain seq x y z
N MET A 1 -47.03 -9.47 62.44
CA MET A 1 -45.98 -8.90 63.30
C MET A 1 -44.85 -9.93 63.37
N PRO A 2 -43.79 -9.80 62.55
CA PRO A 2 -42.68 -10.74 62.58
C PRO A 2 -41.63 -10.34 63.64
N ASP A 3 -41.48 -11.24 64.62
CA ASP A 3 -40.26 -11.79 65.22
C ASP A 3 -39.00 -10.90 65.37
N ASN A 4 -38.97 -10.21 66.51
CA ASN A 4 -38.00 -10.28 67.62
C ASN A 4 -36.52 -10.71 67.46
N LEU A 5 -35.73 -9.98 68.26
CA LEU A 5 -34.47 -10.31 68.95
C LEU A 5 -33.12 -10.10 68.24
N LEU A 6 -32.60 -8.88 68.37
CA LEU A 6 -31.17 -8.62 68.59
C LEU A 6 -31.02 -7.84 69.91
N GLU A 7 -31.17 -8.54 71.03
CA GLU A 7 -30.56 -8.12 72.29
C GLU A 7 -29.10 -8.57 72.27
N ILE A 8 -28.19 -7.64 71.98
CA ILE A 8 -26.76 -7.83 72.20
C ILE A 8 -26.52 -7.49 73.67
N THR A 9 -26.51 -8.52 74.51
CA THR A 9 -26.01 -8.43 75.88
C THR A 9 -24.51 -8.16 75.84
N LEU A 10 -24.11 -6.97 76.30
CA LEU A 10 -22.74 -6.67 76.68
C LEU A 10 -22.50 -7.29 78.06
N GLU A 11 -22.16 -8.57 78.08
CA GLU A 11 -21.55 -9.19 79.28
C GLU A 11 -20.04 -9.01 79.18
N ASP A 12 -19.56 -8.11 80.04
CA ASP A 12 -18.15 -7.91 80.39
C ASP A 12 -17.71 -9.10 81.26
N ASP A 13 -17.14 -10.12 80.62
CA ASP A 13 -16.53 -11.24 81.33
C ASP A 13 -15.09 -11.45 80.84
N ALA A 14 -14.16 -10.93 81.65
CA ALA A 14 -12.73 -11.08 81.49
C ALA A 14 -12.30 -12.51 81.87
N ALA A 15 -12.35 -13.43 80.89
CA ALA A 15 -11.72 -14.75 80.95
C ALA A 15 -10.89 -15.02 79.67
N PRO A 16 -9.76 -15.73 79.76
CA PRO A 16 -8.78 -15.79 78.68
C PRO A 16 -9.32 -16.56 77.47
N LYS A 17 -9.27 -15.94 76.29
CA LYS A 17 -9.71 -16.54 75.02
C LYS A 17 -8.92 -17.83 74.72
N PRO A 18 -9.60 -18.94 74.31
CA PRO A 18 -8.90 -20.12 73.82
C PRO A 18 -8.12 -19.76 72.55
N LYS A 19 -6.87 -20.23 72.44
CA LYS A 19 -6.02 -20.06 71.24
C LYS A 19 -6.76 -20.65 70.03
N GLY A 20 -7.36 -19.77 69.24
CA GLY A 20 -8.32 -20.11 68.22
C GLY A 20 -7.68 -20.81 67.03
N SER A 21 -8.34 -21.85 66.53
CA SER A 21 -8.07 -22.43 65.22
C SER A 21 -8.44 -21.43 64.11
N ARG A 22 -7.74 -21.51 62.96
CA ARG A 22 -7.98 -20.65 61.80
C ARG A 22 -9.47 -20.74 61.36
N PRO A 23 -10.19 -19.61 61.26
CA PRO A 23 -11.52 -19.59 60.65
C PRO A 23 -11.49 -20.07 59.19
N ALA A 24 -12.49 -20.83 58.76
CA ALA A 24 -12.52 -21.45 57.43
C ALA A 24 -12.44 -20.44 56.26
N ASP A 25 -13.00 -19.25 56.46
CA ASP A 25 -13.11 -18.19 55.43
C ASP A 25 -11.84 -17.32 55.29
N VAL A 26 -10.82 -17.53 56.13
CA VAL A 26 -9.60 -16.72 56.12
C VAL A 26 -8.46 -17.50 55.47
N PRO A 27 -8.03 -17.16 54.25
CA PRO A 27 -6.88 -17.79 53.60
C PRO A 27 -5.64 -17.82 54.50
N GLU A 28 -4.84 -18.89 54.43
CA GLU A 28 -3.65 -19.10 55.28
C GLU A 28 -2.67 -17.94 55.24
N LYS A 29 -2.55 -17.26 54.09
CA LYS A 29 -1.74 -16.05 53.91
C LYS A 29 -2.09 -14.89 54.85
N PHE A 30 -3.29 -14.87 55.43
CA PHE A 30 -3.78 -13.83 56.33
C PHE A 30 -3.98 -14.32 57.77
N TRP A 31 -3.56 -15.55 58.09
CA TRP A 31 -3.61 -16.09 59.45
C TRP A 31 -2.22 -16.04 60.09
N ASP A 32 -2.17 -15.67 61.36
CA ASP A 32 -0.95 -15.76 62.17
C ASP A 32 -1.07 -16.90 63.18
N GLU A 33 -0.40 -18.03 62.93
CA GLU A 33 -0.43 -19.20 63.81
C GLU A 33 0.24 -18.96 65.16
N ALA A 34 1.19 -18.03 65.25
CA ALA A 34 1.91 -17.74 66.49
C ALA A 34 1.09 -16.84 67.41
N ALA A 35 0.39 -15.85 66.85
CA ALA A 35 -0.48 -14.94 67.59
C ALA A 35 -1.92 -15.47 67.76
N GLY A 36 -2.36 -16.42 66.92
CA GLY A 36 -3.74 -16.90 66.88
C GLY A 36 -4.72 -15.83 66.37
N GLU A 37 -4.23 -14.91 65.54
CA GLU A 37 -4.96 -13.73 65.08
C GLU A 37 -4.85 -13.53 63.56
N ILE A 38 -5.75 -12.73 63.00
CA ILE A 38 -5.75 -12.40 61.57
C ILE A 38 -4.72 -11.29 61.31
N ARG A 39 -3.90 -11.46 60.27
CA ARG A 39 -2.97 -10.44 59.77
C ARG A 39 -3.71 -9.32 59.04
N LEU A 40 -4.34 -8.44 59.81
CA LEU A 40 -5.22 -7.38 59.31
C LEU A 40 -4.50 -6.45 58.31
N GLU A 41 -3.24 -6.10 58.55
CA GLU A 41 -2.47 -5.24 57.64
C GLU A 41 -2.23 -5.89 56.27
N ALA A 42 -1.91 -7.19 56.26
CA ALA A 42 -1.71 -7.94 55.02
C ALA A 42 -3.03 -8.08 54.23
N LEU A 43 -4.14 -8.28 54.93
CA LEU A 43 -5.48 -8.32 54.33
C LEU A 43 -5.87 -6.97 53.71
N LEU A 44 -5.70 -5.87 54.45
CA LEU A 44 -5.97 -4.51 53.95
C LEU A 44 -5.10 -4.15 52.75
N LYS A 45 -3.83 -4.54 52.76
CA LYS A 45 -2.92 -4.34 51.62
C LYS A 45 -3.39 -5.14 50.40
N SER A 46 -3.77 -6.40 50.57
CA SER A 46 -4.29 -7.23 49.48
C SER A 46 -5.63 -6.71 48.94
N TYR A 47 -6.51 -6.18 49.81
CA TYR A 47 -7.77 -5.59 49.41
C TYR A 47 -7.57 -4.32 48.57
N ARG A 48 -6.69 -3.40 49.00
CA ARG A 48 -6.37 -2.18 48.24
C ARG A 48 -5.75 -2.48 46.88
N GLU A 49 -4.87 -3.49 46.79
CA GLU A 49 -4.32 -3.92 45.50
C GLU A 49 -5.39 -4.56 44.60
N LEU A 50 -6.34 -5.30 45.17
CA LEU A 50 -7.48 -5.84 44.43
C LEU A 50 -8.39 -4.72 43.92
N GLU A 51 -8.74 -3.74 44.76
CA GLU A 51 -9.54 -2.56 44.41
C GLU A 51 -8.86 -1.75 43.28
N ARG A 52 -7.54 -1.56 43.37
CA ARG A 52 -6.74 -0.91 42.33
C ARG A 52 -6.72 -1.69 41.01
N LYS A 53 -6.74 -3.02 41.06
CA LYS A 53 -6.84 -3.86 39.86
C LYS A 53 -8.24 -3.87 39.28
N LEU A 54 -9.26 -3.96 40.13
CA LEU A 54 -10.66 -3.99 39.74
C LEU A 54 -11.07 -2.67 39.07
N SER A 55 -10.63 -1.54 39.63
CA SER A 55 -10.86 -0.20 39.05
C SER A 55 -10.19 0.03 37.70
N ARG A 56 -9.14 -0.75 37.36
CA ARG A 56 -8.49 -0.72 36.05
C ARG A 56 -9.08 -1.73 35.07
N MET A 57 -9.96 -2.61 35.53
CA MET A 57 -10.53 -3.65 34.70
C MET A 57 -11.62 -3.05 33.83
N VAL A 58 -11.43 -3.13 32.51
CA VAL A 58 -12.45 -2.76 31.54
C VAL A 58 -13.34 -3.98 31.33
N THR A 59 -14.63 -3.85 31.64
CA THR A 59 -15.63 -4.90 31.41
C THR A 59 -15.99 -4.92 29.94
N VAL A 60 -15.87 -6.08 29.30
CA VAL A 60 -16.35 -6.28 27.93
C VAL A 60 -17.87 -6.44 27.98
N PRO A 61 -18.66 -5.58 27.30
CA PRO A 61 -20.10 -5.69 27.26
C PRO A 61 -20.54 -7.02 26.62
N GLY A 62 -21.57 -7.66 27.18
CA GLY A 62 -22.25 -8.78 26.54
C GLY A 62 -23.22 -8.32 25.45
N ASP A 63 -23.87 -9.27 24.76
CA ASP A 63 -24.80 -8.97 23.67
C ASP A 63 -26.02 -8.15 24.12
N ASP A 64 -26.47 -8.37 25.37
CA ASP A 64 -27.61 -7.67 25.99
C ASP A 64 -27.20 -6.41 26.78
N ALA A 65 -25.94 -5.98 26.68
CA ALA A 65 -25.46 -4.82 27.41
C ALA A 65 -26.15 -3.54 26.93
N ASP A 66 -26.46 -2.66 27.88
CA ASP A 66 -27.08 -1.37 27.58
C ASP A 66 -26.13 -0.43 26.81
N GLU A 67 -26.68 0.63 26.23
CA GLU A 67 -25.90 1.58 25.44
C GLU A 67 -24.83 2.30 26.28
N GLU A 68 -25.07 2.51 27.59
CA GLU A 68 -24.14 3.19 28.48
C GLU A 68 -22.91 2.32 28.81
N GLU A 69 -23.10 1.02 29.01
CA GLU A 69 -22.03 0.04 29.20
C GLU A 69 -21.18 -0.08 27.95
N ARG A 70 -21.83 -0.15 26.77
CA ARG A 70 -21.13 -0.19 25.48
C ARG A 70 -20.35 1.09 25.22
N PHE A 71 -20.94 2.25 25.53
CA PHE A 71 -20.28 3.54 25.39
C PHE A 71 -19.07 3.67 26.33
N ARG A 72 -19.21 3.24 27.59
CA ARG A 72 -18.09 3.19 28.56
C ARG A 72 -16.96 2.31 28.07
N PHE A 73 -17.28 1.14 27.52
CA PHE A 73 -16.29 0.24 26.92
C PHE A 73 -15.60 0.85 25.72
N PHE A 74 -16.36 1.40 24.76
CA PHE A 74 -15.83 2.06 23.57
C PHE A 74 -14.90 3.22 23.92
N ARG A 75 -15.29 4.08 24.87
CA ARG A 75 -14.41 5.12 25.38
C ARG A 75 -13.15 4.55 26.03
N ALA A 76 -13.27 3.46 26.79
CA ALA A 76 -12.12 2.81 27.46
C ALA A 76 -11.11 2.22 26.48
N ILE A 77 -11.54 1.73 25.31
CA ILE A 77 -10.65 1.23 24.25
C ILE A 77 -10.16 2.33 23.29
N GLY A 78 -10.62 3.58 23.47
CA GLY A 78 -10.17 4.74 22.70
C GLY A 78 -11.00 5.05 21.44
N VAL A 79 -12.24 4.57 21.34
CA VAL A 79 -13.20 5.05 20.35
C VAL A 79 -13.59 6.49 20.70
N PRO A 80 -13.63 7.43 19.74
CA PRO A 80 -14.05 8.80 19.99
C PRO A 80 -15.54 8.91 20.33
N ASP A 81 -15.94 10.02 20.94
CA ASP A 81 -17.34 10.28 21.30
C ASP A 81 -18.25 10.46 20.06
N THR A 82 -17.70 10.95 18.94
CA THR A 82 -18.43 11.17 17.68
C THR A 82 -17.68 10.56 16.47
N PRO A 83 -18.40 10.16 15.41
CA PRO A 83 -17.77 9.65 14.18
C PRO A 83 -16.91 10.69 13.46
N ASP A 84 -17.27 11.97 13.56
CA ASP A 84 -16.54 13.06 12.89
C ASP A 84 -15.16 13.33 13.52
N ALA A 85 -14.88 12.76 14.70
CA ALA A 85 -13.60 12.90 15.35
C ALA A 85 -12.52 11.97 14.77
N TYR A 86 -12.87 11.05 13.86
CA TYR A 86 -11.87 10.27 13.13
C TYR A 86 -11.06 11.17 12.20
N ARG A 87 -9.74 11.18 12.41
CA ARG A 87 -8.78 11.85 11.54
C ARG A 87 -8.18 10.81 10.60
N ILE A 88 -8.69 10.77 9.37
CA ILE A 88 -8.21 9.85 8.34
C ILE A 88 -7.16 10.56 7.49
N GLU A 89 -5.99 9.94 7.38
CA GLU A 89 -4.94 10.34 6.44
C GLU A 89 -5.18 9.63 5.10
N PRO A 90 -5.66 10.32 4.06
CA PRO A 90 -5.90 9.68 2.77
C PRO A 90 -4.57 9.32 2.09
N ARG A 91 -4.40 8.04 1.73
CA ARG A 91 -3.26 7.55 0.94
C ARG A 91 -3.41 7.83 -0.55
N HIS A 92 -4.64 8.05 -1.01
CA HIS A 92 -4.96 8.26 -2.41
C HIS A 92 -6.19 9.17 -2.59
N PRO A 93 -6.27 10.01 -3.64
CA PRO A 93 -7.40 10.92 -3.86
C PRO A 93 -8.77 10.26 -4.03
N LEU A 94 -8.80 8.99 -4.47
CA LEU A 94 -10.04 8.21 -4.64
C LEU A 94 -10.52 7.55 -3.35
N VAL A 95 -9.70 7.51 -2.30
CA VAL A 95 -10.02 6.89 -1.01
C VAL A 95 -9.83 7.95 0.06
N THR A 96 -10.87 8.75 0.26
CA THR A 96 -10.92 9.84 1.25
C THR A 96 -11.90 9.52 2.37
N SER A 97 -11.79 10.27 3.47
CA SER A 97 -12.75 10.18 4.57
C SER A 97 -14.19 10.33 4.06
N ASP A 98 -15.07 9.44 4.51
CA ASP A 98 -16.47 9.40 4.15
C ASP A 98 -17.31 9.39 5.46
N PRO A 99 -18.19 10.38 5.67
CA PRO A 99 -18.98 10.48 6.89
C PRO A 99 -19.89 9.28 7.16
N GLU A 100 -20.47 8.68 6.12
CA GLU A 100 -21.38 7.55 6.27
C GLU A 100 -20.61 6.28 6.65
N VAL A 101 -19.45 6.05 6.04
CA VAL A 101 -18.54 4.96 6.42
C VAL A 101 -18.07 5.15 7.87
N ASN A 102 -17.61 6.36 8.23
CA ASN A 102 -17.17 6.69 9.59
C ASN A 102 -18.28 6.48 10.62
N ALA A 103 -19.52 6.87 10.33
CA ALA A 103 -20.67 6.64 11.19
C ALA A 103 -20.93 5.14 11.43
N ARG A 104 -20.83 4.30 10.38
CA ARG A 104 -20.98 2.85 10.52
C ARG A 104 -19.86 2.22 11.33
N LEU A 105 -18.61 2.63 11.10
CA LEU A 105 -17.44 2.14 11.84
C LEU A 105 -17.47 2.59 13.31
N HIS A 106 -17.92 3.82 13.58
CA HIS A 106 -18.14 4.32 14.94
C HIS A 106 -19.19 3.52 15.70
N LYS A 107 -20.34 3.25 15.07
CA LYS A 107 -21.38 2.40 15.66
C LYS A 107 -20.88 0.98 15.95
N ALA A 108 -19.93 0.49 15.15
CA ALA A 108 -19.27 -0.80 15.36
C ALA A 108 -18.16 -0.76 16.43
N GLY A 109 -17.84 0.41 17.01
CA GLY A 109 -16.85 0.55 18.07
C GLY A 109 -15.40 0.51 17.59
N PHE A 110 -15.14 0.89 16.33
CA PHE A 110 -13.78 0.89 15.81
C PHE A 110 -12.94 2.00 16.44
N THR A 111 -11.69 1.71 16.78
CA THR A 111 -10.75 2.74 17.24
C THR A 111 -10.22 3.54 16.05
N PRO A 112 -9.69 4.76 16.25
CA PRO A 112 -9.14 5.55 15.15
C PRO A 112 -8.08 4.82 14.31
N ALA A 113 -7.24 4.00 14.95
CA ALA A 113 -6.24 3.19 14.25
C ALA A 113 -6.89 2.10 13.37
N GLN A 114 -7.98 1.48 13.83
CA GLN A 114 -8.72 0.50 13.03
C GLN A 114 -9.45 1.15 11.87
N VAL A 115 -10.02 2.34 12.07
CA VAL A 115 -10.65 3.10 10.98
C VAL A 115 -9.62 3.48 9.92
N GLN A 116 -8.46 4.02 10.33
CA GLN A 116 -7.36 4.30 9.39
C GLN A 116 -6.94 3.05 8.60
N LEU A 117 -6.80 1.90 9.27
CA LEU A 117 -6.45 0.64 8.61
C LEU A 117 -7.48 0.22 7.56
N VAL A 118 -8.77 0.43 7.80
CA VAL A 118 -9.82 0.14 6.81
C VAL A 118 -9.63 0.99 5.54
N TYR A 119 -9.34 2.28 5.69
CA TYR A 119 -9.05 3.16 4.55
C TYR A 119 -7.73 2.80 3.84
N ASP A 120 -6.69 2.46 4.60
CA ASP A 120 -5.42 2.01 4.04
C ASP A 120 -5.62 0.73 3.21
N LEU A 121 -6.34 -0.26 3.75
CA LEU A 121 -6.67 -1.51 3.03
C LEU A 121 -7.54 -1.27 1.79
N ALA A 122 -8.49 -0.34 1.87
CA ALA A 122 -9.28 0.06 0.72
C ALA A 122 -8.38 0.62 -0.40
N ALA A 123 -7.43 1.48 -0.06
CA ALA A 123 -6.47 2.00 -1.03
C ALA A 123 -5.57 0.88 -1.60
N GLU A 124 -5.04 0.00 -0.74
CA GLU A 124 -4.13 -1.08 -1.16
C GLU A 124 -4.79 -2.14 -2.03
N ARG A 125 -6.09 -2.43 -1.83
CA ARG A 125 -6.77 -3.56 -2.47
C ARG A 125 -7.78 -3.14 -3.54
N LEU A 126 -8.52 -2.06 -3.33
CA LEU A 126 -9.53 -1.64 -4.30
C LEU A 126 -8.90 -0.87 -5.46
N LEU A 127 -7.89 -0.03 -5.22
CA LEU A 127 -7.30 0.77 -6.30
C LEU A 127 -6.66 -0.08 -7.41
N PRO A 128 -5.88 -1.14 -7.12
CA PRO A 128 -5.36 -2.00 -8.17
C PRO A 128 -6.46 -2.66 -9.00
N LEU A 129 -7.53 -3.13 -8.34
CA LEU A 129 -8.67 -3.75 -9.02
C LEU A 129 -9.41 -2.75 -9.92
N ILE A 130 -9.61 -1.52 -9.45
CA ILE A 130 -10.23 -0.45 -10.25
C ILE A 130 -9.33 -0.10 -11.44
N ALA A 131 -8.01 0.00 -11.25
CA ALA A 131 -7.06 0.28 -12.32
C ALA A 131 -7.07 -0.84 -13.38
N GLU A 132 -7.05 -2.11 -12.97
CA GLU A 132 -7.15 -3.26 -13.87
C GLU A 132 -8.47 -3.25 -14.66
N ALA A 133 -9.59 -3.03 -13.98
CA ALA A 133 -10.90 -2.94 -14.63
C ALA A 133 -10.98 -1.76 -15.63
N ALA A 134 -10.40 -0.61 -15.28
CA ALA A 134 -10.33 0.54 -16.18
C ALA A 134 -9.49 0.22 -17.43
N GLN A 135 -8.34 -0.46 -17.27
CA GLN A 135 -7.52 -0.89 -18.41
C GLN A 135 -8.25 -1.87 -19.33
N MET A 136 -8.96 -2.84 -18.76
CA MET A 136 -9.78 -3.78 -19.54
C MET A 136 -10.87 -3.06 -20.32
N PHE A 137 -11.58 -2.14 -19.66
CA PHE A 137 -12.64 -1.36 -20.29
C PHE A 137 -12.12 -0.45 -21.41
N GLU A 138 -10.95 0.19 -21.20
CA GLU A 138 -10.31 0.99 -22.23
C GLU A 138 -9.90 0.14 -23.43
N ALA A 139 -9.31 -1.03 -23.21
CA ALA A 139 -8.91 -1.96 -24.28
C ALA A 139 -10.13 -2.41 -25.11
N GLU A 140 -11.24 -2.76 -24.46
CA GLU A 140 -12.48 -3.13 -25.13
C GLU A 140 -13.04 -1.95 -25.95
N ARG A 141 -13.03 -0.75 -25.38
CA ARG A 141 -13.46 0.47 -26.07
C ARG A 141 -12.60 0.76 -27.31
N GLU A 142 -11.28 0.57 -27.24
CA GLU A 142 -10.40 0.74 -28.40
C GLU A 142 -10.70 -0.30 -29.49
N LEU A 143 -10.97 -1.55 -29.12
CA LEU A 143 -11.42 -2.59 -30.07
C LEU A 143 -12.75 -2.23 -30.73
N ASP A 144 -13.72 -1.73 -29.96
CA ASP A 144 -15.02 -1.32 -30.50
C ASP A 144 -14.91 -0.14 -31.48
N LYS A 145 -14.04 0.83 -31.20
CA LYS A 145 -13.72 1.90 -32.16
C LYS A 145 -13.16 1.33 -33.46
N LEU A 146 -12.27 0.33 -33.39
CA LEU A 146 -11.70 -0.32 -34.57
C LEU A 146 -12.77 -1.10 -35.34
N ARG A 147 -13.59 -1.90 -34.66
CA ARG A 147 -14.72 -2.62 -35.26
C ARG A 147 -15.67 -1.64 -35.98
N ALA A 148 -16.02 -0.53 -35.33
CA ALA A 148 -16.85 0.50 -35.93
C ALA A 148 -16.18 1.14 -37.15
N HIS A 149 -14.89 1.49 -37.06
CA HIS A 149 -14.14 2.11 -38.15
C HIS A 149 -14.01 1.20 -39.38
N PHE A 150 -13.71 -0.08 -39.18
CA PHE A 150 -13.55 -1.05 -40.27
C PHE A 150 -14.88 -1.63 -40.78
N GLY A 151 -16.02 -1.27 -40.16
CA GLY A 151 -17.35 -1.66 -40.61
C GLY A 151 -17.76 -3.07 -40.20
N GLY A 152 -17.36 -3.50 -39.00
CA GLY A 152 -17.74 -4.77 -38.37
C GLY A 152 -16.55 -5.69 -38.08
N GLU A 153 -16.81 -6.70 -37.25
CA GLU A 153 -15.81 -7.65 -36.73
C GLU A 153 -15.06 -8.39 -37.85
N GLU A 154 -15.76 -8.90 -38.87
CA GLU A 154 -15.13 -9.67 -39.94
C GLU A 154 -14.17 -8.85 -40.80
N ARG A 155 -14.49 -7.57 -41.04
CA ARG A 155 -13.64 -6.65 -41.79
C ARG A 155 -12.45 -6.23 -40.95
N TRP A 156 -12.67 -5.96 -39.67
CA TRP A 156 -11.62 -5.70 -38.71
C TRP A 156 -10.62 -6.86 -38.64
N GLN A 157 -11.05 -8.10 -38.47
CA GLN A 157 -10.14 -9.26 -38.39
C GLN A 157 -9.27 -9.43 -39.65
N ARG A 158 -9.84 -9.17 -40.83
CA ARG A 158 -9.07 -9.20 -42.09
C ARG A 158 -8.02 -8.09 -42.13
N ALA A 159 -8.41 -6.86 -41.78
CA ALA A 159 -7.50 -5.72 -41.72
C ALA A 159 -6.40 -5.94 -40.67
N ALA A 160 -6.73 -6.40 -39.48
CA ALA A 160 -5.79 -6.67 -38.40
C ALA A 160 -4.69 -7.67 -38.80
N LYS A 161 -5.04 -8.74 -39.53
CA LYS A 161 -4.06 -9.71 -40.06
C LYS A 161 -3.09 -9.06 -41.05
N GLN A 162 -3.61 -8.25 -41.97
CA GLN A 162 -2.79 -7.55 -42.97
C GLN A 162 -1.86 -6.53 -42.31
N LEU A 163 -2.40 -5.69 -41.42
CA LEU A 163 -1.64 -4.69 -40.68
C LEU A 163 -0.57 -5.33 -39.78
N SER A 164 -0.86 -6.47 -39.16
CA SER A 164 0.12 -7.19 -38.34
C SER A 164 1.25 -7.80 -39.17
N ALA A 165 0.94 -8.39 -40.33
CA ALA A 165 1.96 -8.93 -41.23
C ALA A 165 2.86 -7.83 -41.78
N TRP A 166 2.26 -6.72 -42.23
CA TRP A 166 3.01 -5.56 -42.72
C TRP A 166 3.85 -4.92 -41.61
N GLY A 167 3.27 -4.70 -40.43
CA GLY A 167 3.95 -4.05 -39.31
C GLY A 167 5.16 -4.85 -38.82
N ARG A 168 5.03 -6.17 -38.68
CA ARG A 168 6.16 -7.05 -38.29
C ARG A 168 7.27 -7.12 -39.34
N ALA A 169 6.94 -6.93 -40.63
CA ALA A 169 7.92 -6.95 -41.72
C ALA A 169 8.67 -5.62 -41.88
N ASN A 170 8.03 -4.49 -41.52
CA ASN A 170 8.53 -3.15 -41.83
C ASN A 170 8.94 -2.32 -40.60
N LEU A 171 8.58 -2.74 -39.38
CA LEU A 171 8.83 -1.99 -38.15
C LEU A 171 9.59 -2.82 -37.13
N PRO A 172 10.45 -2.19 -36.29
CA PRO A 172 11.02 -2.85 -35.13
C PRO A 172 9.92 -3.39 -34.19
N PRO A 173 10.14 -4.53 -33.52
CA PRO A 173 9.12 -5.15 -32.65
C PRO A 173 8.52 -4.18 -31.62
N ALA A 174 9.36 -3.40 -30.94
CA ALA A 174 8.91 -2.44 -29.93
C ALA A 174 8.01 -1.32 -30.51
N VAL A 175 8.29 -0.86 -31.73
CA VAL A 175 7.50 0.18 -32.40
C VAL A 175 6.16 -0.37 -32.86
N PHE A 176 6.16 -1.59 -33.41
CA PHE A 176 4.92 -2.27 -33.80
C PHE A 176 4.02 -2.52 -32.60
N GLU A 177 4.56 -3.03 -31.48
CA GLU A 177 3.80 -3.24 -30.24
C GLU A 177 3.16 -1.94 -29.75
N ALA A 178 3.94 -0.86 -29.67
CA ALA A 178 3.44 0.45 -29.24
C ALA A 178 2.30 0.96 -30.14
N LEU A 179 2.45 0.90 -31.47
CA LEU A 179 1.41 1.35 -32.40
C LEU A 179 0.18 0.44 -32.43
N SER A 180 0.35 -0.86 -32.20
CA SER A 180 -0.76 -1.82 -32.21
C SER A 180 -1.63 -1.78 -30.94
N SER A 181 -1.15 -1.13 -29.87
CA SER A 181 -1.82 -1.09 -28.57
C SER A 181 -3.02 -0.12 -28.47
N THR A 182 -3.21 0.77 -29.46
CA THR A 182 -4.27 1.79 -29.44
C THR A 182 -4.96 1.88 -30.80
N ALA A 183 -6.24 2.28 -30.84
CA ALA A 183 -6.96 2.39 -32.11
C ALA A 183 -6.32 3.43 -33.03
N SER A 184 -5.90 4.57 -32.48
CA SER A 184 -5.21 5.61 -33.26
C SER A 184 -3.89 5.11 -33.87
N GLY A 185 -3.12 4.31 -33.12
CA GLY A 185 -1.89 3.73 -33.65
C GLY A 185 -2.14 2.71 -34.76
N VAL A 186 -3.19 1.88 -34.65
CA VAL A 186 -3.61 0.97 -35.72
C VAL A 186 -4.05 1.74 -36.98
N LEU A 187 -4.76 2.86 -36.82
CA LEU A 187 -5.11 3.73 -37.95
C LEU A 187 -3.88 4.39 -38.57
N ALA A 188 -2.88 4.75 -37.77
CA ALA A 188 -1.60 5.23 -38.26
C ALA A 188 -0.84 4.15 -39.04
N LEU A 189 -0.80 2.90 -38.56
CA LEU A 189 -0.24 1.76 -39.28
C LEU A 189 -0.93 1.56 -40.63
N LYS A 190 -2.27 1.66 -40.67
CA LYS A 190 -3.03 1.62 -41.92
C LYS A 190 -2.64 2.74 -42.87
N ALA A 191 -2.54 3.97 -42.38
CA ALA A 191 -2.14 5.10 -43.21
C ALA A 191 -0.71 4.96 -43.75
N MET A 192 0.23 4.42 -42.96
CA MET A 192 1.60 4.13 -43.41
C MET A 192 1.64 3.03 -44.47
N MET A 193 0.87 1.96 -44.28
CA MET A 193 0.74 0.87 -45.25
C MET A 193 0.10 1.34 -46.57
N GLU A 194 -0.95 2.17 -46.51
CA GLU A 194 -1.66 2.68 -47.69
C GLU A 194 -0.89 3.75 -48.45
N LYS A 195 -0.14 4.62 -47.75
CA LYS A 195 0.59 5.71 -48.39
C LYS A 195 1.87 5.26 -49.10
N GLY A 196 2.38 4.06 -48.81
CA GLY A 196 3.55 3.50 -49.49
C GLY A 196 4.77 4.43 -49.43
N GLU A 197 5.60 4.25 -48.39
CA GLU A 197 6.85 4.98 -48.13
C GLU A 197 6.69 6.46 -47.71
N PRO A 198 7.34 6.87 -46.62
CA PRO A 198 8.77 7.06 -46.66
C PRO A 198 9.44 5.85 -46.05
N THR A 199 10.42 5.29 -46.76
CA THR A 199 11.56 4.68 -46.11
C THR A 199 11.99 5.68 -45.03
N LEU A 200 11.71 5.39 -43.77
CA LEU A 200 12.28 6.10 -42.64
C LEU A 200 13.76 5.71 -42.61
N ILE A 201 14.51 6.22 -43.60
CA ILE A 201 15.90 6.60 -43.40
C ILE A 201 15.83 7.93 -42.63
N ALA A 202 15.35 7.86 -41.39
CA ALA A 202 16.15 8.45 -40.34
C ALA A 202 17.24 7.39 -40.13
N LYS A 203 18.40 7.46 -40.79
CA LYS A 203 19.40 8.44 -40.38
C LYS A 203 18.97 9.13 -39.08
N SER A 204 18.96 8.33 -38.00
CA SER A 204 19.73 8.77 -36.85
C SER A 204 21.01 9.31 -37.46
N GLU A 205 21.21 10.62 -37.37
CA GLU A 205 22.54 11.20 -37.40
C GLU A 205 23.28 10.54 -36.21
N ALA A 206 23.67 9.27 -36.39
CA ALA A 206 25.00 8.90 -35.99
C ALA A 206 25.86 9.77 -36.89
N GLU A 207 26.33 10.89 -36.31
CA GLU A 207 27.50 11.56 -36.84
C GLU A 207 28.49 10.46 -37.25
N ASP A 208 28.89 10.43 -38.52
CA ASP A 208 30.07 9.70 -38.99
C ASP A 208 31.28 10.29 -38.25
N THR A 209 31.38 9.98 -36.96
CA THR A 209 32.54 10.22 -36.13
C THR A 209 33.50 9.12 -36.51
N VAL A 210 34.31 9.39 -37.54
CA VAL A 210 35.46 8.58 -37.88
C VAL A 210 36.21 8.33 -36.57
N THR A 211 36.29 7.08 -36.16
CA THR A 211 36.84 6.72 -34.85
C THR A 211 38.37 6.82 -34.88
N GLU A 212 39.01 6.99 -33.73
CA GLU A 212 40.47 7.03 -33.62
C GLU A 212 41.14 5.76 -34.22
N GLU A 213 40.46 4.61 -34.08
CA GLU A 213 40.86 3.31 -34.63
C GLU A 213 40.92 3.33 -36.17
N GLU A 214 39.91 3.92 -36.81
CA GLU A 214 39.82 4.03 -38.27
C GLU A 214 40.88 4.99 -38.82
N LEU A 215 41.15 6.11 -38.14
CA LEU A 215 42.23 7.02 -38.52
C LEU A 215 43.61 6.36 -38.39
N ARG A 216 43.86 5.57 -37.34
CA ARG A 216 45.09 4.77 -37.21
C ARG A 216 45.23 3.73 -38.31
N GLN A 217 44.12 3.14 -38.74
CA GLN A 217 44.12 2.21 -39.87
C GLN A 217 44.44 2.92 -41.19
N MET A 218 43.93 4.13 -41.40
CA MET A 218 44.29 4.97 -42.55
C MET A 218 45.78 5.35 -42.55
N MET A 219 46.40 5.59 -41.39
CA MET A 219 47.85 5.85 -41.32
C MET A 219 48.72 4.66 -41.76
N ARG A 220 48.21 3.43 -41.64
CA ARG A 220 48.91 2.21 -42.07
C ARG A 220 48.79 1.95 -43.58
N ASP A 221 47.91 2.67 -44.28
CA ASP A 221 47.75 2.55 -45.72
C ASP A 221 49.02 3.07 -46.45
N PRO A 222 49.58 2.32 -47.44
CA PRO A 222 50.69 2.77 -48.27
C PRO A 222 50.48 4.15 -48.93
N ARG A 223 49.24 4.59 -49.12
CA ARG A 223 48.91 5.93 -49.65
C ARG A 223 49.31 7.05 -48.70
N TYR A 224 49.29 6.81 -47.39
CA TYR A 224 49.70 7.78 -46.36
C TYR A 224 51.23 7.92 -46.25
N TRP A 225 51.97 6.81 -46.14
CA TRP A 225 53.42 6.86 -45.86
C TRP A 225 54.33 6.66 -47.08
N ARG A 226 53.90 5.90 -48.10
CA ARG A 226 54.74 5.56 -49.28
C ARG A 226 54.51 6.50 -50.45
N LYS A 227 53.25 6.84 -50.74
CA LYS A 227 52.89 7.80 -51.81
C LYS A 227 52.67 9.22 -51.30
N ARG A 228 52.41 9.40 -50.00
CA ARG A 228 52.08 10.69 -49.36
C ARG A 228 51.08 11.50 -50.18
N ASP A 229 49.97 10.85 -50.51
CA ASP A 229 48.90 11.49 -51.26
C ASP A 229 48.35 12.69 -50.45
N PRO A 230 48.45 13.93 -50.96
CA PRO A 230 48.11 15.14 -50.21
C PRO A 230 46.65 15.14 -49.74
N ASP A 231 45.71 14.60 -50.53
CA ASP A 231 44.29 14.56 -50.17
C ASP A 231 44.01 13.53 -49.09
N PHE A 232 44.80 12.45 -49.05
CA PHE A 232 44.66 11.41 -48.04
C PHE A 232 45.26 11.86 -46.70
N VAL A 233 46.43 12.51 -46.73
CA VAL A 233 47.07 13.09 -45.55
C VAL A 233 46.20 14.19 -44.93
N ALA A 234 45.59 15.06 -45.75
CA ALA A 234 44.69 16.11 -45.28
C ALA A 234 43.46 15.54 -44.55
N ARG A 235 42.83 14.48 -45.09
CA ARG A 235 41.68 13.81 -44.47
C ARG A 235 42.02 13.18 -43.12
N VAL A 236 43.17 12.50 -43.01
CA VAL A 236 43.62 11.90 -41.74
C VAL A 236 43.95 12.98 -40.71
N THR A 237 44.61 14.06 -41.13
CA THR A 237 44.99 15.18 -40.24
C THR A 237 43.77 15.92 -39.71
N GLU A 238 42.78 16.18 -40.57
CA GLU A 238 41.53 16.83 -40.19
C GLU A 238 40.68 15.92 -39.28
N GLY A 239 40.70 14.61 -39.51
CA GLY A 239 40.08 13.63 -38.61
C GLY A 239 40.65 13.68 -37.19
N PHE A 240 41.98 13.70 -37.04
CA PHE A 240 42.62 13.80 -35.72
C PHE A 240 42.39 15.16 -35.07
N ARG A 241 42.42 16.26 -35.83
CA ARG A 241 42.12 17.61 -35.31
C ARG A 241 40.70 17.69 -34.73
N ARG A 242 39.74 17.03 -35.36
CA ARG A 242 38.34 16.99 -34.89
C ARG A 242 38.17 16.13 -33.63
N LEU A 243 38.91 15.03 -33.52
CA LEU A 243 38.86 14.15 -32.34
C LEU A 243 39.63 14.71 -31.13
N PHE A 244 40.69 15.49 -31.35
CA PHE A 244 41.53 16.07 -30.28
C PHE A 244 41.72 17.60 -30.43
N PRO A 245 40.68 18.42 -30.24
CA PRO A 245 40.76 19.88 -30.40
C PRO A 245 41.48 20.63 -29.26
N GLY A 246 42.16 19.94 -28.33
CA GLY A 246 42.66 20.53 -27.08
C GLY A 246 44.04 20.09 -26.57
N GLU A 247 44.82 19.32 -27.33
CA GLU A 247 46.23 19.03 -26.98
C GLU A 247 47.17 19.58 -28.06
N ALA A 248 47.53 20.86 -27.91
CA ALA A 248 48.69 21.50 -28.52
C ALA A 248 49.17 22.64 -27.61
#